data_AF-A0A520IY93-F1
#
_entry.id   AF-A0A520IY93-F1
#
_cell.length_a   1.000
_cell.length_b   1.000
_cell.length_c   1.000
_cell.angle_alpha   90.00
_cell.angle_beta   90.00
_cell.angle_gamma   90.00
#
_symmetry.space_group_name_H-M   'P 1'
#
loop_
_entity.id
_entity.type
_entity.pdbx_description
1 polymer ?
#
loop_
_entity_poly.entity_id
_entity_poly.type
_entity_poly.pdbx_seq_one_letter_code
_entity_poly.pdbx_strand_id
1 'polypeptide(L)'
;MKTILITLSCLLLQIGVDAQTSIKQNTLIGQRGLTGFPELVFADIPGAPKLSTPILISGTETPVISQGHGLSAPAFYDMDGDGMKDLLIGEFGSGLENGKYMGNFLRVYKNVGTENKPEFTGKFDYARPPYEVPSNGTPYSVDQFCCIGFTPQFVDLNNDQQADMITGTYYGEVIWFEKTASGFKAGEKLAQYGDPRSKDRMKKWHQFYWLYSAASFGDFTGDGKPDLITGGRALRISKNIGTATSPEFDERQLLMDVDGKPLKVYDFTKEDLKFYEDRKVLGYEPPESGDVDLSPYVSDWDNDGVLDIL
;
A
#
# COMPACT_ATOMS: atom_id res chain seq x y z
N MET A 1 -46.25 7.78 7.23
CA MET A 1 -45.96 8.59 6.03
C MET A 1 -45.34 9.89 6.49
N LYS A 2 -44.00 9.98 6.45
CA LYS A 2 -43.24 11.20 6.69
C LYS A 2 -42.35 11.39 5.47
N THR A 3 -42.52 12.55 4.85
CA THR A 3 -41.95 12.99 3.59
C THR A 3 -40.45 13.21 3.71
N ILE A 4 -39.66 12.52 2.88
CA ILE A 4 -38.23 12.75 2.70
C ILE A 4 -38.08 13.91 1.73
N LEU A 5 -37.43 14.98 2.16
CA LEU A 5 -37.06 16.11 1.32
C LEU A 5 -35.72 15.79 0.65
N ILE A 6 -35.76 15.45 -0.64
CA ILE A 6 -34.56 15.27 -1.48
C ILE A 6 -34.24 16.65 -2.07
N THR A 7 -33.22 17.32 -1.56
CA THR A 7 -32.62 18.46 -2.25
C THR A 7 -31.56 17.95 -3.21
N LEU A 8 -31.99 17.79 -4.46
CA LEU A 8 -31.16 17.56 -5.63
C LEU A 8 -30.35 18.84 -5.90
N SER A 9 -29.02 18.74 -5.96
CA SER A 9 -28.19 19.74 -6.62
C SER A 9 -27.28 19.02 -7.60
N CYS A 10 -27.81 18.82 -8.81
CA CYS A 10 -27.02 18.51 -9.99
C CYS A 10 -26.16 19.72 -10.34
N LEU A 11 -24.84 19.56 -10.28
CA LEU A 11 -23.95 20.17 -11.25
C LEU A 11 -22.90 19.13 -11.63
N LEU A 12 -23.18 18.40 -12.71
CA LEU A 12 -22.23 17.54 -13.40
C LEU A 12 -21.20 18.42 -14.10
N LEU A 13 -20.06 18.63 -13.44
CA LEU A 13 -18.78 18.81 -14.10
C LEU A 13 -17.97 17.57 -13.75
N GLN A 14 -17.82 16.64 -14.70
CA GLN A 14 -16.72 15.68 -14.68
C GLN A 14 -15.43 16.47 -14.96
N ILE A 15 -15.00 17.23 -13.96
CA ILE A 15 -13.59 17.54 -13.78
C ILE A 15 -13.06 16.33 -13.02
N GLY A 16 -12.25 15.51 -13.70
CA GLY A 16 -11.37 14.60 -12.99
C GLY A 16 -10.55 15.47 -12.05
N VAL A 17 -10.84 15.40 -10.75
CA VAL A 17 -10.03 16.07 -9.75
C VAL A 17 -8.88 15.12 -9.49
N ASP A 18 -7.83 15.23 -10.30
CA ASP A 18 -6.56 14.60 -9.97
C ASP A 18 -6.07 15.30 -8.70
N ALA A 19 -6.22 14.63 -7.55
CA ALA A 19 -5.94 15.23 -6.23
C ALA A 19 -4.52 15.83 -6.18
N GLN A 20 -3.54 15.12 -6.75
CA GLN A 20 -2.18 15.58 -6.97
C GLN A 20 -1.65 14.95 -8.27
N THR A 21 -1.07 15.77 -9.15
CA THR A 21 -0.45 15.27 -10.38
C THR A 21 0.84 16.02 -10.68
N SER A 22 1.61 15.52 -11.64
CA SER A 22 2.79 16.22 -12.12
C SER A 22 2.57 16.73 -13.54
N ILE A 23 3.10 17.89 -13.88
CA ILE A 23 3.06 18.35 -15.27
C ILE A 23 3.94 17.42 -16.09
N LYS A 24 3.32 16.71 -17.04
CA LYS A 24 4.04 15.86 -17.99
C LYS A 24 4.96 16.73 -18.87
N GLN A 25 6.23 16.82 -18.49
CA GLN A 25 7.22 17.51 -19.31
C GLN A 25 7.63 16.62 -20.50
N ASN A 26 7.67 17.19 -21.71
CA ASN A 26 8.10 16.50 -22.95
C ASN A 26 9.62 16.23 -23.01
N THR A 27 10.36 16.49 -21.94
CA THR A 27 11.78 16.18 -21.82
C THR A 27 11.98 14.67 -21.73
N LEU A 28 12.80 14.11 -22.62
CA LEU A 28 13.18 12.70 -22.61
C LEU A 28 13.67 12.30 -21.22
N ILE A 29 13.19 11.16 -20.70
CA ILE A 29 13.50 10.65 -19.34
C ILE A 29 15.01 10.66 -19.05
N GLY A 30 15.85 10.35 -20.05
CA GLY A 30 17.31 10.33 -19.92
C GLY A 30 18.01 11.70 -19.77
N GLN A 31 17.28 12.82 -19.89
CA GLN A 31 17.82 14.16 -19.65
C GLN A 31 17.49 14.70 -18.25
N ARG A 32 16.63 14.00 -17.50
CA ARG A 32 16.29 14.37 -16.12
C ARG A 32 17.39 13.79 -15.21
N GLY A 33 18.21 14.66 -14.62
CA GLY A 33 19.12 14.24 -13.55
C GLY A 33 18.34 13.73 -12.33
N LEU A 34 19.04 13.22 -11.31
CA LEU A 34 18.43 12.64 -10.09
C LEU A 34 17.52 13.60 -9.30
N THR A 35 17.57 14.90 -9.59
CA THR A 35 16.77 15.96 -8.96
C THR A 35 15.83 16.66 -9.95
N GLY A 36 15.75 16.20 -11.20
CA GLY A 36 14.95 16.79 -12.27
C GLY A 36 13.47 16.38 -12.21
N PHE A 37 12.85 16.52 -11.05
CA PHE A 37 11.43 16.18 -10.87
C PHE A 37 10.53 17.19 -11.60
N PRO A 38 9.43 16.73 -12.23
CA PRO A 38 8.43 17.63 -12.78
C PRO A 38 7.80 18.49 -11.69
N GLU A 39 7.30 19.67 -12.07
CA GLU A 39 6.52 20.52 -11.18
C GLU A 39 5.26 19.76 -10.71
N LEU A 40 5.02 19.81 -9.40
CA LEU A 40 3.82 19.27 -8.78
C LEU A 40 2.66 20.27 -8.95
N VAL A 41 1.50 19.76 -9.34
CA VAL A 41 0.26 20.51 -9.45
C VAL A 41 -0.74 19.88 -8.49
N PHE A 42 -1.45 20.75 -7.78
CA PHE A 42 -2.40 20.36 -6.76
C PHE A 42 -3.80 20.75 -7.20
N ALA A 43 -4.76 19.85 -7.05
CA ALA A 43 -6.16 20.25 -7.08
C ALA A 43 -6.46 21.19 -5.92
N ASP A 44 -7.41 22.11 -6.12
CA ASP A 44 -7.90 22.99 -5.08
C ASP A 44 -8.90 22.24 -4.17
N ILE A 45 -8.37 21.29 -3.40
CA ILE A 45 -9.12 20.58 -2.35
C ILE A 45 -8.92 21.35 -1.04
N PRO A 46 -10.01 21.86 -0.40
CA PRO A 46 -9.90 22.55 0.88
C PRO A 46 -9.20 21.69 1.93
N GLY A 47 -8.24 22.27 2.65
CA GLY A 47 -7.48 21.57 3.70
C GLY A 47 -6.33 20.68 3.19
N ALA A 48 -6.36 20.23 1.93
CA ALA A 48 -5.37 19.30 1.42
C ALA A 48 -3.93 19.87 1.48
N PRO A 49 -2.95 19.08 1.96
CA PRO A 49 -1.58 19.55 2.07
C PRO A 49 -0.98 19.82 0.68
N LYS A 50 -0.31 20.97 0.55
CA LYS A 50 0.51 21.29 -0.62
C LYS A 50 1.95 20.86 -0.33
N LEU A 51 2.41 19.85 -1.06
CA LEU A 51 3.75 19.30 -0.89
C LEU A 51 4.80 20.28 -1.45
N SER A 52 5.96 20.33 -0.79
CA SER A 52 7.13 21.00 -1.36
C SER A 52 7.68 20.22 -2.55
N THR A 53 8.66 20.81 -3.26
CA THR A 53 9.42 20.08 -4.28
C THR A 53 9.98 18.77 -3.72
N PRO A 54 9.93 17.66 -4.48
CA PRO A 54 10.53 16.41 -4.06
C PRO A 54 12.01 16.58 -3.70
N ILE A 55 12.41 15.98 -2.59
CA ILE A 55 13.80 15.94 -2.14
C ILE A 55 14.38 14.55 -2.44
N LEU A 56 15.61 14.51 -2.93
CA LEU A 56 16.35 13.26 -3.04
C LEU A 56 16.84 12.86 -1.65
N ILE A 57 16.33 11.74 -1.12
CA ILE A 57 16.89 11.12 0.08
C ILE A 57 18.20 10.42 -0.31
N SER A 58 19.32 10.92 0.19
CA SER A 58 20.65 10.36 -0.02
C SER A 58 21.33 10.14 1.32
N GLY A 59 22.16 9.10 1.43
CA GLY A 59 22.93 8.91 2.65
C GLY A 59 24.18 9.78 2.69
N THR A 60 24.61 10.13 3.91
CA THR A 60 25.78 10.98 4.17
C THR A 60 27.12 10.27 3.93
N GLU A 61 27.14 8.93 3.98
CA GLU A 61 28.33 8.12 3.71
C GLU A 61 28.19 7.36 2.39
N THR A 62 27.04 6.72 2.17
CA THR A 62 26.72 5.97 0.95
C THR A 62 25.31 6.31 0.44
N PRO A 63 24.99 6.06 -0.83
CA PRO A 63 23.63 6.27 -1.33
C PRO A 63 22.59 5.42 -0.58
N VAL A 64 21.38 5.98 -0.40
CA VAL A 64 20.19 5.21 -0.04
C VAL A 64 19.65 4.61 -1.33
N ILE A 65 19.65 3.28 -1.43
CA ILE A 65 19.30 2.56 -2.66
C ILE A 65 18.53 1.28 -2.36
N SER A 66 17.52 1.00 -3.17
CA SER A 66 16.98 -0.35 -3.30
C SER A 66 17.89 -1.17 -4.21
N GLN A 67 18.12 -2.44 -3.87
CA GLN A 67 18.85 -3.42 -4.69
C GLN A 67 17.95 -4.58 -5.13
N GLY A 68 16.66 -4.55 -4.77
CA GLY A 68 15.69 -5.52 -5.27
C GLY A 68 15.54 -5.47 -6.79
N HIS A 69 15.15 -6.60 -7.38
CA HIS A 69 14.95 -6.73 -8.83
C HIS A 69 13.52 -6.36 -9.27
N GLY A 70 12.69 -5.86 -8.36
CA GLY A 70 11.29 -5.54 -8.61
C GLY A 70 10.88 -4.18 -8.05
N LEU A 71 9.57 -4.00 -7.87
CA LEU A 71 8.99 -2.84 -7.22
C LEU A 71 9.52 -2.72 -5.79
N SER A 72 9.79 -1.49 -5.39
CA SER A 72 10.20 -1.13 -4.04
C SER A 72 9.03 -0.43 -3.35
N ALA A 73 8.75 -0.78 -2.10
CA ALA A 73 7.71 -0.16 -1.32
C ALA A 73 8.32 0.53 -0.09
N PRO A 74 8.56 1.85 -0.16
CA PRO A 74 9.10 2.59 0.96
C PRO A 74 8.05 2.82 2.05
N ALA A 75 8.47 2.84 3.31
CA ALA A 75 7.66 3.24 4.46
C ALA A 75 8.53 3.91 5.53
N PHE A 76 7.89 4.62 6.45
CA PHE A 76 8.57 5.19 7.63
C PHE A 76 7.98 4.59 8.90
N TYR A 77 8.84 4.09 9.79
CA TYR A 77 8.44 3.51 11.06
C TYR A 77 9.60 3.56 12.07
N ASP A 78 9.29 3.76 13.35
CA ASP A 78 10.28 3.70 14.43
C ASP A 78 10.52 2.21 14.80
N MET A 79 11.54 1.61 14.16
CA MET A 79 11.74 0.16 14.23
C MET A 79 12.37 -0.27 15.55
N ASP A 80 13.21 0.57 16.16
CA ASP A 80 13.93 0.26 17.39
C ASP A 80 13.38 0.98 18.63
N GLY A 81 12.33 1.79 18.47
CA GLY A 81 11.62 2.43 19.57
C GLY A 81 12.37 3.63 20.16
N ASP A 82 13.29 4.24 19.40
CA ASP A 82 14.08 5.38 19.84
C ASP A 82 13.38 6.74 19.62
N GLY A 83 12.16 6.73 19.08
CA GLY A 83 11.34 7.90 18.78
C GLY A 83 11.66 8.53 17.42
N MET A 84 12.59 7.97 16.65
CA MET A 84 12.94 8.46 15.32
C MET A 84 12.46 7.47 14.26
N LYS A 85 11.60 7.93 13.35
CA LYS A 85 11.15 7.10 12.23
C LYS A 85 12.33 6.78 11.31
N ASP A 86 12.56 5.49 11.09
CA ASP A 86 13.51 4.96 10.12
C ASP A 86 12.90 4.93 8.73
N LEU A 87 13.75 4.88 7.71
CA LEU A 87 13.30 4.61 6.34
C LEU A 87 13.40 3.11 6.06
N LEU A 88 12.27 2.51 5.76
CA LEU A 88 12.17 1.12 5.37
C LEU A 88 11.94 1.03 3.86
N ILE A 89 12.54 0.04 3.22
CA ILE A 89 12.31 -0.27 1.81
C ILE A 89 12.01 -1.76 1.72
N GLY A 90 10.77 -2.09 1.42
CA GLY A 90 10.41 -3.46 1.12
C GLY A 90 10.77 -3.81 -0.33
N GLU A 91 11.46 -4.93 -0.50
CA GLU A 91 12.16 -5.26 -1.74
C GLU A 91 11.77 -6.65 -2.26
N PHE A 92 11.78 -6.80 -3.59
CA PHE A 92 11.65 -8.11 -4.24
C PHE A 92 13.02 -8.70 -4.55
N GLY A 93 13.27 -9.91 -4.07
CA GLY A 93 14.46 -10.68 -4.42
C GLY A 93 15.79 -10.03 -3.99
N SER A 94 15.79 -9.15 -2.99
CA SER A 94 17.02 -8.54 -2.45
C SER A 94 17.57 -9.26 -1.22
N GLY A 95 16.78 -10.13 -0.59
CA GLY A 95 17.13 -10.72 0.70
C GLY A 95 18.33 -11.63 0.58
N LEU A 96 19.49 -11.14 0.99
CA LEU A 96 20.78 -11.82 0.88
C LEU A 96 21.28 -12.26 2.25
N GLU A 97 21.55 -13.55 2.39
CA GLU A 97 22.13 -14.16 3.59
C GLU A 97 23.30 -15.03 3.15
N ASN A 98 24.49 -14.77 3.71
CA ASN A 98 25.73 -15.46 3.32
C ASN A 98 25.99 -15.49 1.79
N GLY A 99 25.67 -14.39 1.11
CA GLY A 99 25.83 -14.24 -0.35
C GLY A 99 24.81 -15.01 -1.20
N LYS A 100 23.75 -15.55 -0.59
CA LYS A 100 22.67 -16.26 -1.30
C LYS A 100 21.36 -15.51 -1.17
N TYR A 101 20.58 -15.49 -2.25
CA TYR A 101 19.21 -15.00 -2.20
C TYR A 101 18.35 -15.97 -1.39
N MET A 102 17.71 -15.46 -0.34
CA MET A 102 16.96 -16.22 0.65
C MET A 102 15.51 -15.74 0.84
N GLY A 103 15.15 -14.56 0.35
CA GLY A 103 13.76 -14.11 0.41
C GLY A 103 13.54 -12.67 -0.04
N ASN A 104 12.32 -12.19 0.23
CA ASN A 104 11.90 -10.81 -0.02
C ASN A 104 11.86 -10.10 1.34
N PHE A 105 12.91 -9.34 1.63
CA PHE A 105 13.14 -8.76 2.94
C PHE A 105 12.77 -7.28 2.97
N LEU A 106 12.74 -6.76 4.19
CA LEU A 106 12.55 -5.35 4.48
C LEU A 106 13.90 -4.74 4.85
N ARG A 107 14.41 -3.84 4.01
CA ARG A 107 15.63 -3.08 4.25
C ARG A 107 15.32 -1.92 5.19
N VAL A 108 16.18 -1.67 6.17
CA VAL A 108 16.02 -0.59 7.16
C VAL A 108 17.23 0.33 7.11
N TYR A 109 16.99 1.60 6.84
CA TYR A 109 17.94 2.70 6.97
C TYR A 109 17.63 3.43 8.27
N LYS A 110 18.49 3.23 9.28
CA LYS A 110 18.33 3.91 10.56
C LYS A 110 18.43 5.43 10.41
N ASN A 111 17.46 6.15 10.97
CA ASN A 111 17.54 7.59 11.11
C ASN A 111 18.54 7.94 12.22
N VAL A 112 19.61 8.64 11.86
CA VAL A 112 20.65 9.12 12.79
C VAL A 112 20.54 10.62 13.06
N GLY A 113 19.51 11.27 12.50
CA GLY A 113 19.22 12.68 12.66
C GLY A 113 18.21 12.93 13.77
N THR A 114 17.08 13.54 13.42
CA THR A 114 15.96 13.79 14.33
C THR A 114 14.65 13.44 13.63
N GLU A 115 13.54 13.38 14.37
CA GLU A 115 12.21 13.17 13.79
C GLU A 115 11.86 14.23 12.73
N ASN A 116 12.13 15.51 13.00
CA ASN A 116 11.79 16.63 12.10
C ASN A 116 12.83 16.87 11.00
N LYS A 117 14.00 16.23 11.10
CA LYS A 117 15.09 16.35 10.13
C LYS A 117 15.81 15.00 10.07
N PRO A 118 15.22 14.01 9.37
CA PRO A 118 15.80 12.69 9.27
C PRO A 118 17.12 12.75 8.50
N GLU A 119 18.12 12.01 8.97
CA GLU A 119 19.41 11.86 8.30
C GLU A 119 19.76 10.37 8.22
N PHE A 120 20.20 9.90 7.05
CA PHE A 120 20.55 8.50 6.84
C PHE A 120 22.03 8.43 6.45
N THR A 121 22.76 7.43 6.94
CA THR A 121 24.16 7.22 6.51
C THR A 121 24.22 6.53 5.15
N GLY A 122 23.14 5.85 4.74
CA GLY A 122 23.10 4.96 3.58
C GLY A 122 23.56 3.54 3.89
N LYS A 123 23.98 3.26 5.14
CA LYS A 123 24.10 1.91 5.65
C LYS A 123 22.71 1.38 5.97
N PHE A 124 22.50 0.09 5.74
CA PHE A 124 21.24 -0.58 6.04
C PHE A 124 21.49 -1.90 6.75
N ASP A 125 20.45 -2.38 7.43
CA ASP A 125 20.31 -3.79 7.81
C ASP A 125 18.96 -4.32 7.29
N TYR A 126 18.75 -5.63 7.29
CA TYR A 126 17.42 -6.19 7.10
C TYR A 126 16.69 -6.21 8.44
N ALA A 127 15.38 -5.92 8.42
CA ALA A 127 14.54 -6.00 9.61
C ALA A 127 14.54 -7.44 10.15
N ARG A 128 14.99 -7.63 11.41
CA ARG A 128 14.98 -8.92 12.11
C ARG A 128 14.70 -8.70 13.62
N PRO A 129 14.06 -9.65 14.32
CA PRO A 129 13.96 -9.63 15.78
C PRO A 129 15.16 -10.35 16.45
N PRO A 130 15.64 -9.91 17.63
CA PRO A 130 15.28 -8.66 18.30
C PRO A 130 15.95 -7.44 17.65
N TYR A 131 15.26 -6.29 17.60
CA TYR A 131 15.77 -5.10 16.91
C TYR A 131 16.97 -4.45 17.61
N GLU A 132 17.10 -4.60 18.93
CA GLU A 132 18.18 -3.94 19.67
C GLU A 132 19.56 -4.57 19.42
N VAL A 133 19.62 -5.71 18.72
CA VAL A 133 20.86 -6.43 18.41
C VAL A 133 20.99 -6.58 16.89
N PRO A 134 21.76 -5.70 16.23
CA PRO A 134 21.95 -5.75 14.78
C PRO A 134 22.42 -7.12 14.29
N SER A 135 21.90 -7.55 13.14
CA SER A 135 22.28 -8.81 12.49
C SER A 135 22.08 -10.08 13.34
N ASN A 136 21.23 -10.04 14.37
CA ASN A 136 20.79 -11.21 15.12
C ASN A 136 19.38 -11.66 14.65
N GLY A 137 19.12 -12.96 14.70
CA GLY A 137 17.81 -13.52 14.34
C GLY A 137 17.56 -13.72 12.85
N THR A 138 16.35 -14.18 12.52
CA THR A 138 15.92 -14.44 11.13
C THR A 138 15.21 -13.22 10.56
N PRO A 139 15.62 -12.70 9.38
CA PRO A 139 14.94 -11.56 8.79
C PRO A 139 13.48 -11.85 8.46
N TYR A 140 12.62 -10.84 8.60
CA TYR A 140 11.25 -10.95 8.15
C TYR A 140 11.25 -11.16 6.64
N SER A 141 10.54 -12.18 6.22
CA SER A 141 10.47 -12.60 4.83
C SER A 141 9.03 -12.87 4.47
N VAL A 142 8.67 -12.49 3.26
CA VAL A 142 7.39 -12.83 2.65
C VAL A 142 7.61 -13.60 1.37
N ASP A 143 6.73 -14.57 1.12
CA ASP A 143 6.69 -15.27 -0.15
C ASP A 143 6.03 -14.36 -1.19
N GLN A 144 6.83 -13.87 -2.14
CA GLN A 144 6.41 -12.95 -3.19
C GLN A 144 6.81 -13.49 -4.54
N PHE A 145 6.09 -13.04 -5.56
CA PHE A 145 6.33 -13.42 -6.95
C PHE A 145 6.18 -12.19 -7.87
N CYS A 146 6.68 -12.32 -9.11
CA CYS A 146 6.55 -11.34 -10.18
C CYS A 146 6.88 -9.89 -9.75
N CYS A 147 8.11 -9.66 -9.29
CA CYS A 147 8.62 -8.32 -9.02
C CYS A 147 7.89 -7.55 -7.92
N ILE A 148 7.03 -8.18 -7.11
CA ILE A 148 6.34 -7.51 -6.00
C ILE A 148 7.19 -7.58 -4.73
N GLY A 149 7.58 -6.42 -4.20
CA GLY A 149 8.32 -6.34 -2.95
C GLY A 149 7.47 -6.60 -1.71
N PHE A 150 8.12 -6.70 -0.55
CA PHE A 150 7.45 -6.56 0.73
C PHE A 150 6.74 -5.17 0.74
N THR A 151 5.45 -5.07 1.04
CA THR A 151 4.70 -3.79 1.05
C THR A 151 4.32 -3.42 2.49
N PRO A 152 5.25 -2.91 3.31
CA PRO A 152 4.99 -2.67 4.72
C PRO A 152 3.95 -1.57 4.92
N GLN A 153 2.99 -1.83 5.79
CA GLN A 153 2.04 -0.90 6.36
C GLN A 153 2.02 -1.09 7.87
N PHE A 154 1.77 -0.03 8.63
CA PHE A 154 1.80 -0.07 10.08
C PHE A 154 0.48 0.41 10.66
N VAL A 155 -0.18 -0.45 11.43
CA VAL A 155 -1.52 -0.21 12.00
C VAL A 155 -1.71 -1.04 13.26
N ASP A 156 -2.38 -0.49 14.26
CA ASP A 156 -2.83 -1.25 15.43
C ASP A 156 -4.03 -2.12 15.02
N LEU A 157 -3.78 -3.40 14.74
CA LEU A 157 -4.79 -4.29 14.17
C LEU A 157 -5.52 -5.11 15.26
N ASN A 158 -4.91 -5.27 16.43
CA ASN A 158 -5.45 -6.02 17.56
C ASN A 158 -5.89 -5.13 18.73
N ASN A 159 -5.92 -3.81 18.54
CA ASN A 159 -6.35 -2.81 19.51
C ASN A 159 -5.56 -2.89 20.83
N ASP A 160 -4.25 -3.16 20.74
CA ASP A 160 -3.33 -3.19 21.87
C ASP A 160 -2.54 -1.90 22.06
N GLN A 161 -2.85 -0.87 21.25
CA GLN A 161 -2.19 0.43 21.17
C GLN A 161 -0.74 0.37 20.66
N GLN A 162 -0.36 -0.71 19.99
CA GLN A 162 0.91 -0.83 19.29
C GLN A 162 0.65 -1.09 17.80
N ALA A 163 1.36 -0.37 16.94
CA ALA A 163 1.25 -0.63 15.52
C ALA A 163 1.92 -1.96 15.16
N ASP A 164 1.14 -2.85 14.56
CA ASP A 164 1.60 -4.07 13.91
C ASP A 164 2.14 -3.77 12.52
N MET A 165 2.87 -4.72 11.93
CA MET A 165 3.32 -4.63 10.55
C MET A 165 2.48 -5.54 9.66
N ILE A 166 1.92 -4.96 8.61
CA ILE A 166 1.10 -5.65 7.60
C ILE A 166 1.78 -5.57 6.25
N THR A 167 1.57 -6.60 5.43
CA THR A 167 2.02 -6.61 4.03
C THR A 167 1.09 -7.49 3.22
N GLY A 168 0.74 -7.04 2.03
CA GLY A 168 0.02 -7.88 1.09
C GLY A 168 0.98 -8.63 0.16
N THR A 169 0.51 -9.72 -0.41
CA THR A 169 1.32 -10.58 -1.28
C THR A 169 0.85 -10.58 -2.72
N TYR A 170 1.74 -10.95 -3.64
CA TYR A 170 1.38 -11.25 -5.03
C TYR A 170 0.23 -12.27 -5.12
N TYR A 171 0.15 -13.21 -4.18
CA TYR A 171 -0.91 -14.21 -4.13
C TYR A 171 -2.18 -13.71 -3.45
N GLY A 172 -2.24 -12.44 -3.05
CA GLY A 172 -3.44 -11.84 -2.46
C GLY A 172 -3.66 -12.09 -0.99
N GLU A 173 -2.70 -12.75 -0.37
CA GLU A 173 -2.73 -12.97 1.07
C GLU A 173 -2.34 -11.66 1.75
N VAL A 174 -2.85 -11.46 2.96
CA VAL A 174 -2.41 -10.37 3.82
C VAL A 174 -1.70 -11.03 4.99
N ILE A 175 -0.43 -10.67 5.18
CA ILE A 175 0.43 -11.21 6.22
C ILE A 175 0.49 -10.19 7.35
N TRP A 176 0.18 -10.64 8.56
CA TRP A 176 0.23 -9.88 9.80
C TRP A 176 1.44 -10.30 10.62
N PHE A 177 2.24 -9.32 11.01
CA PHE A 177 3.34 -9.48 11.95
C PHE A 177 2.95 -8.70 13.22
N GLU A 178 2.49 -9.41 14.25
CA GLU A 178 2.07 -8.81 15.52
C GLU A 178 3.28 -8.20 16.26
N LYS A 179 3.15 -6.97 16.75
CA LYS A 179 4.18 -6.28 17.53
C LYS A 179 4.38 -6.95 18.87
N THR A 180 5.63 -6.96 19.32
CA THR A 180 6.08 -7.43 20.63
C THR A 180 7.12 -6.48 21.20
N ALA A 181 7.50 -6.65 22.47
CA ALA A 181 8.55 -5.85 23.09
C ALA A 181 9.89 -5.88 22.31
N SER A 182 10.24 -7.03 21.72
CA SER A 182 11.52 -7.21 21.02
C SER A 182 11.43 -7.10 19.49
N GLY A 183 10.29 -6.71 18.93
CA GLY A 183 10.11 -6.62 17.48
C GLY A 183 8.73 -7.04 17.04
N PHE A 184 8.61 -7.91 16.05
CA PHE A 184 7.35 -8.52 15.62
C PHE A 184 7.46 -10.04 15.63
N LYS A 185 6.33 -10.72 15.76
CA LYS A 185 6.25 -12.18 15.60
C LYS A 185 6.50 -12.59 14.15
N ALA A 186 6.68 -13.88 13.92
CA ALA A 186 6.68 -14.43 12.57
C ALA A 186 5.33 -14.12 11.89
N GLY A 187 5.39 -13.77 10.60
CA GLY A 187 4.20 -13.38 9.86
C GLY A 187 3.19 -14.50 9.74
N GLU A 188 1.93 -14.20 10.04
CA GLU A 188 0.80 -15.11 9.87
C GLU A 188 -0.18 -14.59 8.83
N LYS A 189 -0.86 -15.50 8.12
CA LYS A 189 -1.87 -15.12 7.15
C LYS A 189 -3.14 -14.74 7.89
N LEU A 190 -3.64 -13.53 7.65
CA LEU A 190 -4.95 -13.12 8.17
C LEU A 190 -6.04 -14.04 7.61
N ALA A 191 -6.98 -14.42 8.48
CA ALA A 191 -8.12 -15.23 8.11
C ALA A 191 -9.01 -14.43 7.14
N GLN A 192 -9.18 -14.97 5.94
CA GLN A 192 -9.90 -14.33 4.84
C GLN A 192 -10.84 -15.36 4.20
N TYR A 193 -12.14 -15.21 4.46
CA TYR A 193 -13.18 -16.07 3.92
C TYR A 193 -13.55 -15.67 2.49
N GLY A 194 -14.29 -16.57 1.83
CA GLY A 194 -14.82 -16.30 0.49
C GLY A 194 -13.80 -16.42 -0.64
N ASP A 195 -12.62 -17.02 -0.43
CA ASP A 195 -11.61 -17.17 -1.49
C ASP A 195 -12.18 -17.86 -2.73
N PRO A 196 -12.31 -17.17 -3.88
CA PRO A 196 -12.81 -17.81 -5.10
C PRO A 196 -11.87 -18.92 -5.58
N ARG A 197 -10.58 -18.88 -5.22
CA ARG A 197 -9.59 -19.94 -5.52
C ARG A 197 -9.88 -21.23 -4.75
N SER A 198 -10.57 -21.15 -3.61
CA SER A 198 -10.95 -22.34 -2.83
C SER A 198 -11.97 -23.23 -3.54
N LYS A 199 -12.83 -22.63 -4.39
CA LYS A 199 -13.92 -23.31 -5.09
C LYS A 199 -13.49 -23.95 -6.42
N ASP A 200 -12.46 -23.40 -7.08
CA ASP A 200 -11.89 -23.94 -8.33
C ASP A 200 -10.48 -23.40 -8.57
N ARG A 201 -9.45 -24.18 -8.23
CA ARG A 201 -8.03 -23.80 -8.39
C ARG A 201 -7.58 -23.73 -9.86
N MET A 202 -8.37 -24.27 -10.80
CA MET A 202 -8.00 -24.40 -12.21
C MET A 202 -8.61 -23.34 -13.13
N LYS A 203 -9.57 -22.55 -12.64
CA LYS A 203 -10.09 -21.41 -13.41
C LYS A 203 -9.09 -20.26 -13.41
N LYS A 204 -8.50 -20.00 -14.58
CA LYS A 204 -7.55 -18.89 -14.85
C LYS A 204 -8.03 -17.54 -14.31
N TRP A 205 -9.34 -17.27 -14.29
CA TRP A 205 -9.92 -16.01 -13.82
C TRP A 205 -9.85 -15.81 -12.30
N HIS A 206 -9.97 -16.88 -11.51
CA HIS A 206 -9.89 -16.79 -10.04
C HIS A 206 -8.45 -16.49 -9.56
N GLN A 207 -7.47 -16.72 -10.44
CA GLN A 207 -6.09 -16.40 -10.16
C GLN A 207 -5.98 -14.88 -9.99
N PHE A 208 -6.50 -14.08 -10.93
CA PHE A 208 -6.41 -12.61 -10.96
C PHE A 208 -7.23 -11.86 -9.90
N TYR A 209 -8.28 -12.47 -9.33
CA TYR A 209 -9.21 -11.75 -8.45
C TYR A 209 -8.54 -11.24 -7.16
N TRP A 210 -7.58 -12.01 -6.63
CA TRP A 210 -6.78 -11.65 -5.47
C TRP A 210 -5.32 -11.37 -5.81
N LEU A 211 -4.89 -11.41 -7.07
CA LEU A 211 -3.47 -11.12 -7.35
C LEU A 211 -3.12 -9.73 -6.89
N TYR A 212 -1.93 -9.65 -6.28
CA TYR A 212 -1.32 -8.43 -5.81
C TYR A 212 -2.22 -7.68 -4.83
N SER A 213 -2.21 -8.07 -3.56
CA SER A 213 -2.85 -7.24 -2.54
C SER A 213 -1.82 -6.25 -1.99
N ALA A 214 -2.22 -5.00 -1.92
CA ALA A 214 -1.83 -4.08 -0.85
C ALA A 214 -2.98 -4.06 0.15
N ALA A 215 -2.70 -3.77 1.42
CA ALA A 215 -3.70 -3.83 2.49
C ALA A 215 -3.62 -2.60 3.39
N SER A 216 -4.78 -2.06 3.73
CA SER A 216 -4.94 -1.01 4.72
C SER A 216 -6.26 -1.25 5.48
N PHE A 217 -6.43 -0.62 6.64
CA PHE A 217 -7.51 -0.96 7.56
C PHE A 217 -8.16 0.28 8.17
N GLY A 218 -9.43 0.15 8.54
CA GLY A 218 -10.16 1.18 9.26
C GLY A 218 -11.59 0.74 9.57
N ASP A 219 -12.25 1.39 10.53
CA ASP A 219 -13.64 1.08 10.88
C ASP A 219 -14.61 1.76 9.88
N PHE A 220 -14.85 1.08 8.75
CA PHE A 220 -15.73 1.58 7.69
C PHE A 220 -17.22 1.30 7.98
N THR A 221 -17.51 0.41 8.92
CA THR A 221 -18.89 0.06 9.31
C THR A 221 -19.38 0.77 10.57
N GLY A 222 -18.50 1.47 11.28
CA GLY A 222 -18.80 2.16 12.54
C GLY A 222 -19.09 1.20 13.69
N ASP A 223 -18.62 -0.06 13.60
CA ASP A 223 -18.88 -1.10 14.60
C ASP A 223 -17.72 -1.31 15.58
N GLY A 224 -16.69 -0.46 15.51
CA GLY A 224 -15.52 -0.47 16.36
C GLY A 224 -14.50 -1.55 16.00
N LYS A 225 -14.62 -2.16 14.82
CA LYS A 225 -13.69 -3.18 14.32
C LYS A 225 -12.97 -2.66 13.07
N PRO A 226 -11.66 -2.91 12.93
CA PRO A 226 -10.96 -2.55 11.71
C PRO A 226 -11.41 -3.47 10.57
N ASP A 227 -12.08 -2.90 9.56
CA ASP A 227 -12.37 -3.52 8.28
C ASP A 227 -11.14 -3.43 7.35
N LEU A 228 -11.03 -4.35 6.38
CA LEU A 228 -9.91 -4.43 5.46
C LEU A 228 -10.24 -3.75 4.13
N ILE A 229 -9.38 -2.85 3.68
CA ILE A 229 -9.34 -2.35 2.30
C ILE A 229 -8.14 -2.97 1.60
N THR A 230 -8.37 -3.60 0.45
CA THR A 230 -7.30 -4.13 -0.39
C THR A 230 -7.21 -3.42 -1.72
N GLY A 231 -5.97 -3.15 -2.14
CA GLY A 231 -5.63 -2.76 -3.49
C GLY A 231 -5.33 -3.93 -4.41
N GLY A 232 -4.59 -3.65 -5.48
CA GLY A 232 -4.32 -4.57 -6.57
C GLY A 232 -5.07 -4.21 -7.83
N ARG A 233 -5.64 -5.24 -8.48
CA ARG A 233 -6.43 -5.08 -9.72
C ARG A 233 -7.74 -4.29 -9.53
N ALA A 234 -8.23 -4.20 -8.31
CA ALA A 234 -9.32 -3.30 -7.96
C ALA A 234 -9.28 -2.95 -6.47
N LEU A 235 -9.85 -1.81 -6.10
CA LEU A 235 -10.15 -1.50 -4.70
C LEU A 235 -11.28 -2.39 -4.21
N ARG A 236 -11.06 -3.04 -3.08
CA ARG A 236 -12.04 -3.91 -2.45
C ARG A 236 -12.10 -3.65 -0.96
N ILE A 237 -13.29 -3.86 -0.39
CA ILE A 237 -13.54 -3.83 1.04
C ILE A 237 -13.91 -5.23 1.53
N SER A 238 -13.47 -5.57 2.73
CA SER A 238 -13.83 -6.80 3.41
C SER A 238 -14.17 -6.47 4.87
N LYS A 239 -15.37 -6.88 5.27
CA LYS A 239 -15.85 -6.65 6.62
C LYS A 239 -15.10 -7.53 7.62
N ASN A 240 -14.73 -6.96 8.76
CA ASN A 240 -14.28 -7.73 9.91
C ASN A 240 -15.46 -8.40 10.62
N ILE A 241 -15.54 -9.71 10.46
CA ILE A 241 -16.55 -10.59 11.09
C ILE A 241 -16.05 -11.21 12.39
N GLY A 242 -14.77 -11.04 12.71
CA GLY A 242 -14.16 -11.42 13.98
C GLY A 242 -14.42 -10.37 15.08
N THR A 243 -13.38 -10.09 15.87
CA THR A 243 -13.40 -9.09 16.95
C THR A 243 -12.43 -7.96 16.66
N ALA A 244 -12.51 -6.87 17.43
CA ALA A 244 -11.56 -5.77 17.34
C ALA A 244 -10.12 -6.15 17.73
N THR A 245 -9.93 -7.26 18.48
CA THR A 245 -8.61 -7.72 18.95
C THR A 245 -8.14 -9.01 18.28
N SER A 246 -8.97 -9.61 17.44
CA SER A 246 -8.70 -10.84 16.69
C SER A 246 -9.56 -10.77 15.43
N PRO A 247 -9.10 -10.01 14.42
CA PRO A 247 -9.87 -9.76 13.22
C PRO A 247 -9.94 -10.98 12.32
N GLU A 248 -11.09 -11.16 11.69
CA GLU A 248 -11.31 -12.17 10.66
C GLU A 248 -12.13 -11.53 9.53
N PHE A 249 -11.77 -11.77 8.28
CA PHE A 249 -12.27 -10.97 7.15
C PHE A 249 -13.19 -11.78 6.24
N ASP A 250 -14.38 -11.25 5.94
CA ASP A 250 -15.35 -11.88 5.02
C ASP A 250 -14.94 -11.70 3.54
N GLU A 251 -15.67 -12.29 2.59
CA GLU A 251 -15.40 -12.16 1.16
C GLU A 251 -15.15 -10.70 0.74
N ARG A 252 -14.05 -10.47 0.02
CA ARG A 252 -13.72 -9.14 -0.51
C ARG A 252 -14.73 -8.74 -1.57
N GLN A 253 -15.36 -7.59 -1.39
CA GLN A 253 -16.31 -7.00 -2.35
C GLN A 253 -15.68 -5.79 -3.02
N LEU A 254 -16.08 -5.47 -4.25
CA LEU A 254 -15.65 -4.22 -4.89
C LEU A 254 -16.04 -3.04 -4.01
N LEU A 255 -15.10 -2.13 -3.78
CA LEU A 255 -15.40 -0.87 -3.13
C LEU A 255 -16.24 -0.03 -4.09
N MET A 256 -17.39 0.46 -3.63
CA MET A 256 -18.32 1.20 -4.47
C MET A 256 -18.23 2.71 -4.22
N ASP A 257 -18.46 3.50 -5.26
CA ASP A 257 -18.69 4.94 -5.16
C ASP A 257 -20.12 5.25 -4.67
N VAL A 258 -20.41 6.54 -4.50
CA VAL A 258 -21.72 7.05 -4.05
C VAL A 258 -22.88 6.74 -5.01
N ASP A 259 -22.59 6.40 -6.27
CA ASP A 259 -23.57 5.98 -7.27
C ASP A 259 -23.80 4.46 -7.28
N GLY A 260 -23.06 3.70 -6.46
CA GLY A 260 -23.10 2.24 -6.43
C GLY A 260 -22.34 1.57 -7.58
N LYS A 261 -21.39 2.26 -8.22
CA LYS A 261 -20.47 1.69 -9.21
C LYS A 261 -19.13 1.38 -8.55
N PRO A 262 -18.31 0.47 -9.09
CA PRO A 262 -16.96 0.26 -8.56
C PRO A 262 -16.17 1.57 -8.53
N LEU A 263 -15.59 1.89 -7.38
CA LEU A 263 -14.77 3.09 -7.19
C LEU A 263 -13.55 3.01 -8.10
N LYS A 264 -13.29 4.08 -8.84
CA LYS A 264 -12.16 4.20 -9.77
C LYS A 264 -11.23 5.32 -9.37
N VAL A 265 -9.93 5.07 -9.52
CA VAL A 265 -8.89 6.11 -9.43
C VAL A 265 -8.58 6.72 -10.80
N TYR A 266 -8.98 6.05 -11.88
CA TYR A 266 -8.74 6.48 -13.25
C TYR A 266 -9.91 6.09 -14.16
N ASP A 267 -10.40 7.05 -14.94
CA ASP A 267 -11.38 6.82 -15.99
C ASP A 267 -10.69 6.62 -17.34
N PHE A 268 -10.82 5.43 -17.90
CA PHE A 268 -10.21 5.08 -19.18
C PHE A 268 -10.72 5.96 -20.33
N THR A 269 -9.78 6.51 -21.09
CA THR A 269 -10.06 7.18 -22.36
C THR A 269 -10.47 6.17 -23.44
N LYS A 270 -10.97 6.66 -24.58
CA LYS A 270 -11.29 5.79 -25.73
C LYS A 270 -10.04 5.07 -26.25
N GLU A 271 -8.90 5.75 -26.21
CA GLU A 271 -7.60 5.23 -26.61
C GLU A 271 -7.14 4.11 -25.66
N ASP A 272 -7.33 4.28 -24.35
CA ASP A 272 -7.02 3.24 -23.36
C ASP A 272 -7.90 2.01 -23.56
N LEU A 273 -9.21 2.22 -23.75
CA LEU A 273 -10.14 1.12 -24.01
C LEU A 273 -9.80 0.34 -25.28
N LYS A 274 -9.26 1.01 -26.30
CA LYS A 274 -8.78 0.36 -27.52
C LYS A 274 -7.63 -0.61 -27.24
N PHE A 275 -6.70 -0.28 -26.32
CA PHE A 275 -5.62 -1.19 -25.93
C PHE A 275 -6.17 -2.53 -25.43
N TYR A 276 -7.23 -2.49 -24.61
CA TYR A 276 -7.88 -3.68 -24.07
C TYR A 276 -8.69 -4.43 -25.13
N GLU A 277 -9.47 -3.73 -25.94
CA GLU A 277 -10.23 -4.36 -27.04
C GLU A 277 -9.31 -5.09 -28.04
N ASP A 278 -8.21 -4.46 -28.45
CA ASP A 278 -7.22 -5.05 -29.37
C ASP A 278 -6.54 -6.31 -28.76
N ARG A 279 -6.56 -6.46 -27.43
CA ARG A 279 -5.92 -7.57 -26.69
C ARG A 279 -6.91 -8.47 -25.96
N LYS A 280 -8.21 -8.31 -26.23
CA LYS A 280 -9.26 -9.11 -25.59
C LYS A 280 -9.07 -10.61 -25.81
N VAL A 281 -8.57 -11.01 -26.98
CA VAL A 281 -8.23 -12.41 -27.31
C VAL A 281 -7.10 -12.99 -26.46
N LEU A 282 -6.26 -12.14 -25.85
CA LEU A 282 -5.21 -12.52 -24.91
C LEU A 282 -5.70 -12.51 -23.45
N GLY A 283 -6.98 -12.17 -23.21
CA GLY A 283 -7.57 -12.11 -21.86
C GLY A 283 -7.31 -10.81 -21.11
N TYR A 284 -6.88 -9.75 -21.80
CA TYR A 284 -6.73 -8.43 -21.18
C TYR A 284 -8.11 -7.76 -21.09
N GLU A 285 -8.50 -7.43 -19.87
CA GLU A 285 -9.71 -6.65 -19.58
C GLU A 285 -9.33 -5.40 -18.77
N PRO A 286 -10.08 -4.29 -18.92
CA PRO A 286 -9.86 -3.11 -18.09
C PRO A 286 -10.07 -3.46 -16.60
N PRO A 287 -9.17 -3.05 -15.70
CA PRO A 287 -9.37 -3.21 -14.26
C PRO A 287 -10.59 -2.41 -13.79
N GLU A 288 -11.32 -2.97 -12.83
CA GLU A 288 -12.59 -2.41 -12.35
C GLU A 288 -12.43 -1.03 -11.70
N SER A 289 -11.30 -0.80 -11.02
CA SER A 289 -10.96 0.46 -10.36
C SER A 289 -10.03 1.37 -11.17
N GLY A 290 -9.80 1.07 -12.45
CA GLY A 290 -9.03 1.94 -13.35
C GLY A 290 -7.52 1.71 -13.38
N ASP A 291 -6.96 0.94 -12.44
CA ASP A 291 -5.54 0.56 -12.42
C ASP A 291 -5.35 -0.87 -11.90
N VAL A 292 -4.20 -1.48 -12.19
CA VAL A 292 -3.81 -2.82 -11.73
C VAL A 292 -2.87 -2.81 -10.52
N ASP A 293 -2.29 -1.66 -10.20
CA ASP A 293 -1.22 -1.50 -9.22
C ASP A 293 -1.65 -0.64 -8.03
N LEU A 294 -2.90 -0.81 -7.57
CA LEU A 294 -3.49 0.02 -6.51
C LEU A 294 -2.92 -0.31 -5.13
N SER A 295 -2.56 0.72 -4.36
CA SER A 295 -2.08 0.59 -2.97
C SER A 295 -2.80 1.59 -2.07
N PRO A 296 -4.00 1.25 -1.54
CA PRO A 296 -4.79 2.16 -0.75
C PRO A 296 -4.11 2.46 0.59
N TYR A 297 -4.26 3.70 1.04
CA TYR A 297 -3.84 4.13 2.37
C TYR A 297 -5.02 4.79 3.11
N VAL A 298 -5.50 4.11 4.16
CA VAL A 298 -6.61 4.60 4.98
C VAL A 298 -6.07 5.53 6.05
N SER A 299 -6.60 6.75 6.11
CA SER A 299 -6.24 7.76 7.10
C SER A 299 -7.36 8.78 7.21
N ASP A 300 -7.57 9.35 8.40
CA ASP A 300 -8.32 10.60 8.57
C ASP A 300 -7.31 11.76 8.38
N TRP A 301 -7.14 12.23 7.14
CA TRP A 301 -6.03 13.15 6.83
C TRP A 301 -6.35 14.60 7.23
N ASP A 302 -7.63 14.98 7.33
CA ASP A 302 -8.07 16.32 7.72
C ASP A 302 -8.56 16.42 9.17
N ASN A 303 -8.62 15.30 9.89
CA ASN A 303 -9.08 15.17 11.28
C ASN A 303 -10.57 15.52 11.45
N ASP A 304 -11.40 15.21 10.46
CA ASP A 304 -12.85 15.39 10.56
C ASP A 304 -13.57 14.20 11.24
N GLY A 305 -12.83 13.13 11.56
CA GLY A 305 -13.33 11.91 12.18
C GLY A 305 -13.92 10.90 11.19
N VAL A 306 -13.84 11.16 9.89
CA VAL A 306 -14.20 10.26 8.80
C VAL A 306 -12.92 9.72 8.16
N LEU A 307 -12.91 8.44 7.86
CA LEU A 307 -11.76 7.83 7.19
C LEU A 307 -11.76 8.16 5.71
N ASP A 308 -10.62 8.62 5.22
CA ASP A 308 -10.33 8.76 3.80
C ASP A 308 -9.53 7.58 3.28
N ILE A 309 -9.52 7.45 1.94
CA ILE A 309 -8.70 6.50 1.21
C ILE A 309 -7.85 7.29 0.23
N LEU A 310 -6.53 7.25 0.44
CA LEU A 310 -5.50 7.87 -0.40
C LEU A 310 -4.88 6.84 -1.36
#